data_AF-A0AAN1UUS2-F1
#
_entry.id   AF-A0AAN1UUS2-F1
#
_cell.length_a   1.000
_cell.length_b   1.000
_cell.length_c   1.000
_cell.angle_alpha   90.00
_cell.angle_beta   90.00
_cell.angle_gamma   90.00
#
_symmetry.space_group_name_H-M   'P 1'
#
loop_
_entity.id
_entity.type
_entity.pdbx_description
1 polymer ?
#
loop_
_entity_poly.entity_id
_entity_poly.type
_entity_poly.pdbx_seq_one_letter_code
_entity_poly.pdbx_strand_id
1 'polypeptide(L)'
;MKVSTAATTLIGLAIATGFASCSTASSPPTTSTPVAAQTTPDPASLLVPASVPELTTVEVTPLVEGLEHPWSLAWLPNGDLLITERPGRLRLVRQGKLEPTAIAGLPADLWVQGQGGLLDVTVDPQFAQNRWVYFSYAAGSSAANRVQVARGRLNGLQLQDVEVIFTVTPDKSSAQHFGSRLAWLPDRTLLIAIGDGGNPPVELNGRLIRHQAQMPESGLGKIHRINADGSIPADNPFRNQPNAQASLWSIGHRNIQGLAVDAQTGTAWSTEHGSRGGDELNQIKAGENYGWPEVTFSQEYWGAEISSRRTQPGMIDPHLVWTPAIAPSGMTVYRGAKVPNWQGKIFAGGLVSRDIRIIQVSPEGRATNVSRIPIGARVRDVRQGPSGDLYVLTDESSGKLLRVRSTASAAQR
;
A
#
# COMPACT_ATOMS: atom_id res chain seq x y z
N MET A 1 -16.64 -61.36 -42.49
CA MET A 1 -17.38 -61.71 -43.73
C MET A 1 -18.10 -60.46 -44.19
N LYS A 2 -17.56 -59.77 -45.21
CA LYS A 2 -18.07 -59.69 -46.60
C LYS A 2 -19.48 -59.05 -46.68
N VAL A 3 -19.83 -58.08 -47.54
CA VAL A 3 -19.20 -57.11 -48.46
C VAL A 3 -20.39 -56.50 -49.24
N SER A 4 -20.28 -55.23 -49.69
CA SER A 4 -21.02 -54.61 -50.81
C SER A 4 -22.50 -54.23 -50.55
N THR A 5 -23.06 -53.11 -51.03
CA THR A 5 -22.96 -52.59 -52.42
C THR A 5 -23.36 -51.11 -52.50
N ALA A 6 -22.63 -50.37 -53.33
CA ALA A 6 -22.95 -49.01 -53.79
C ALA A 6 -23.82 -49.08 -55.07
N ALA A 7 -24.66 -48.08 -55.30
CA ALA A 7 -25.24 -47.82 -56.62
C ALA A 7 -25.26 -46.31 -56.90
N THR A 8 -24.51 -45.94 -57.92
CA THR A 8 -24.48 -44.65 -58.63
C THR A 8 -25.46 -44.74 -59.79
N THR A 9 -26.23 -43.68 -60.11
CA THR A 9 -26.54 -43.29 -61.52
C THR A 9 -27.01 -41.82 -61.58
N LEU A 10 -26.46 -41.12 -62.56
CA LEU A 10 -26.61 -39.71 -62.96
C LEU A 10 -27.84 -39.48 -63.87
N ILE A 11 -28.04 -38.21 -64.26
CA ILE A 11 -28.85 -37.62 -65.37
C ILE A 11 -29.97 -36.73 -64.82
N GLY A 12 -30.19 -35.47 -65.22
CA GLY A 12 -29.63 -34.68 -66.30
C GLY A 12 -30.00 -33.19 -66.17
N LEU A 13 -29.40 -32.41 -67.05
CA LEU A 13 -29.37 -30.94 -67.16
C LEU A 13 -30.70 -30.35 -67.67
N ALA A 14 -31.16 -29.24 -67.08
CA ALA A 14 -32.02 -28.27 -67.76
C ALA A 14 -31.76 -26.84 -67.24
N ILE A 15 -31.43 -25.95 -68.17
CA ILE A 15 -31.18 -24.53 -67.99
C ILE A 15 -32.54 -23.81 -67.90
N ALA A 16 -32.73 -22.95 -66.90
CA ALA A 16 -33.76 -21.91 -66.92
C ALA A 16 -33.22 -20.63 -66.26
N THR A 17 -33.09 -19.60 -67.09
CA THR A 17 -32.82 -18.21 -66.71
C THR A 17 -33.98 -17.62 -65.90
N GLY A 18 -33.70 -17.03 -64.74
CA GLY A 18 -34.69 -16.30 -63.94
C GLY A 18 -34.03 -15.13 -63.20
N PHE A 19 -34.46 -13.93 -63.55
CA PHE A 19 -33.95 -12.65 -63.05
C PHE A 19 -34.25 -12.42 -61.56
N ALA A 20 -33.28 -11.77 -60.91
CA ALA A 20 -33.34 -10.84 -59.77
C ALA A 20 -34.58 -10.81 -58.87
N SER A 21 -34.33 -10.99 -57.56
CA SER A 21 -34.84 -10.08 -56.53
C SER A 21 -33.93 -10.14 -55.30
N CYS A 22 -33.10 -9.11 -55.13
CA CYS A 22 -32.39 -8.85 -53.89
C CYS A 22 -33.41 -8.51 -52.80
N SER A 23 -33.49 -9.35 -51.77
CA SER A 23 -34.11 -9.01 -50.49
C SER A 23 -33.00 -8.93 -49.44
N THR A 24 -32.58 -7.71 -49.13
CA THR A 24 -31.64 -7.42 -48.05
C THR A 24 -32.38 -7.58 -46.72
N ALA A 25 -32.14 -8.69 -46.02
CA ALA A 25 -32.50 -8.81 -44.62
C ALA A 25 -31.58 -7.89 -43.81
N SER A 26 -32.15 -6.80 -43.29
CA SER A 26 -31.48 -5.85 -42.39
C SER A 26 -31.37 -6.46 -40.99
N SER A 27 -30.16 -6.71 -40.54
CA SER A 27 -29.86 -7.01 -39.14
C SER A 27 -30.28 -5.84 -38.24
N PRO A 28 -30.83 -6.07 -37.04
CA PRO A 28 -31.15 -4.99 -36.11
C PRO A 28 -29.85 -4.28 -35.68
N PRO A 29 -29.88 -2.95 -35.51
CA PRO A 29 -28.72 -2.21 -35.06
C PRO A 29 -28.38 -2.62 -33.63
N THR A 30 -27.17 -3.16 -33.43
CA THR A 30 -26.54 -3.22 -32.11
C THR A 30 -26.31 -1.80 -31.65
N THR A 31 -27.19 -1.29 -30.78
CA THR A 31 -26.92 -0.08 -30.00
C THR A 31 -25.79 -0.37 -29.04
N SER A 32 -24.55 -0.12 -29.46
CA SER A 32 -23.44 0.07 -28.54
C SER A 32 -23.70 1.38 -27.80
N THR A 33 -24.17 1.29 -26.56
CA THR A 33 -24.10 2.41 -25.63
C THR A 33 -22.65 2.87 -25.58
N PRO A 34 -22.33 4.15 -25.86
CA PRO A 34 -20.98 4.65 -25.66
C PRO A 34 -20.64 4.45 -24.19
N VAL A 35 -19.57 3.69 -23.91
CA VAL A 35 -18.95 3.73 -22.58
C VAL A 35 -18.61 5.20 -22.35
N ALA A 36 -19.24 5.82 -21.36
CA ALA A 36 -18.93 7.20 -21.00
C ALA A 36 -17.42 7.28 -20.78
N ALA A 37 -16.73 8.11 -21.57
CA ALA A 37 -15.33 8.39 -21.36
C ALA A 37 -15.19 8.90 -19.92
N GLN A 38 -14.47 8.16 -19.08
CA GLN A 38 -14.08 8.68 -17.79
C GLN A 38 -13.24 9.93 -18.07
N THR A 39 -13.82 11.10 -17.80
CA THR A 39 -13.09 12.36 -17.89
C THR A 39 -12.00 12.30 -16.85
N THR A 40 -10.74 12.16 -17.29
CA THR A 40 -9.57 12.33 -16.42
C THR A 40 -9.67 13.71 -15.78
N PRO A 41 -9.59 13.83 -14.45
CA PRO A 41 -9.62 15.13 -13.79
C PRO A 41 -8.47 16.01 -14.29
N ASP A 42 -8.65 17.33 -14.22
CA ASP A 42 -7.52 18.25 -14.40
C ASP A 42 -6.43 17.91 -13.37
N PRO A 43 -5.19 17.59 -13.77
CA PRO A 43 -4.10 17.28 -12.84
C PRO A 43 -3.88 18.36 -11.77
N ALA A 44 -4.19 19.63 -12.06
CA ALA A 44 -4.09 20.71 -11.08
C ALA A 44 -5.09 20.57 -9.93
N SER A 45 -6.24 19.94 -10.16
CA SER A 45 -7.27 19.72 -9.13
C SER A 45 -6.87 18.69 -8.06
N LEU A 46 -5.81 17.93 -8.31
CA LEU A 46 -5.29 16.92 -7.37
C LEU A 46 -4.30 17.50 -6.35
N LEU A 47 -3.82 18.72 -6.58
CA LEU A 47 -2.80 19.35 -5.76
C LEU A 47 -3.39 19.88 -4.45
N VAL A 48 -2.73 19.57 -3.34
CA VAL A 48 -3.04 20.17 -2.03
C VAL A 48 -2.56 21.62 -1.99
N PRO A 49 -3.37 22.56 -1.47
CA PRO A 49 -2.92 23.93 -1.21
C PRO A 49 -1.68 23.97 -0.30
N ALA A 50 -0.77 24.92 -0.55
CA ALA A 50 0.49 25.02 0.18
C ALA A 50 0.30 25.21 1.71
N SER A 51 -0.80 25.86 2.12
CA SER A 51 -1.21 25.98 3.51
C SER A 51 -2.52 25.23 3.72
N VAL A 52 -2.59 24.44 4.78
CA VAL A 52 -3.82 23.76 5.21
C VAL A 52 -4.17 24.18 6.64
N PRO A 53 -5.46 24.24 6.99
CA PRO A 53 -5.89 24.61 8.34
C PRO A 53 -5.30 23.70 9.43
N GLU A 54 -5.00 24.26 10.59
CA GLU A 54 -4.57 23.51 11.76
C GLU A 54 -5.76 23.14 12.65
N LEU A 55 -5.80 21.89 13.11
CA LEU A 55 -6.75 21.44 14.11
C LEU A 55 -6.16 21.72 15.50
N THR A 56 -6.69 22.74 16.18
CA THR A 56 -6.23 23.18 17.51
C THR A 56 -6.94 22.48 18.67
N THR A 57 -7.99 21.70 18.40
CA THR A 57 -8.79 20.99 19.40
C THR A 57 -8.28 19.57 19.65
N VAL A 58 -6.97 19.45 19.85
CA VAL A 58 -6.30 18.20 20.21
C VAL A 58 -5.27 18.42 21.31
N GLU A 59 -5.07 17.40 22.12
CA GLU A 59 -4.00 17.28 23.12
C GLU A 59 -3.02 16.20 22.66
N VAL A 60 -1.73 16.51 22.69
CA VAL A 60 -0.65 15.56 22.36
C VAL A 60 0.15 15.27 23.62
N THR A 61 0.14 14.01 24.08
CA THR A 61 0.84 13.58 25.30
C THR A 61 1.87 12.50 24.98
N PRO A 62 3.13 12.62 25.41
CA PRO A 62 4.07 11.50 25.34
C PRO A 62 3.66 10.38 26.30
N LEU A 63 3.74 9.13 25.84
CA LEU A 63 3.48 7.93 26.65
C LEU A 63 4.75 7.12 26.89
N VAL A 64 5.57 6.96 25.86
CA VAL A 64 6.86 6.26 25.93
C VAL A 64 7.88 7.12 25.21
N GLU A 65 9.09 7.20 25.75
CA GLU A 65 10.21 7.95 25.19
C GLU A 65 11.45 7.06 25.08
N GLY A 66 12.46 7.51 24.34
CA GLY A 66 13.73 6.78 24.17
C GLY A 66 13.64 5.59 23.21
N LEU A 67 12.67 5.59 22.30
CA LEU A 67 12.61 4.62 21.20
C LEU A 67 13.57 5.04 20.09
N GLU A 68 14.36 4.12 19.56
CA GLU A 68 15.34 4.42 18.51
C GLU A 68 14.74 4.16 17.14
N HIS A 69 14.36 5.23 16.44
CA HIS A 69 13.68 5.14 15.14
C HIS A 69 12.53 4.11 15.13
N PRO A 70 11.52 4.24 16.01
CA PRO A 70 10.37 3.35 16.03
C PRO A 70 9.63 3.43 14.70
N TRP A 71 9.34 2.29 14.06
CA TRP A 71 8.82 2.21 12.69
C TRP A 71 7.33 1.87 12.61
N SER A 72 6.85 0.97 13.46
CA SER A 72 5.43 0.63 13.57
C SER A 72 5.00 0.25 14.96
N LEU A 73 3.68 0.27 15.18
CA LEU A 73 3.04 -0.30 16.35
C LEU A 73 1.84 -1.17 15.99
N ALA A 74 1.60 -2.19 16.82
CA ALA A 74 0.43 -3.06 16.78
C ALA A 74 -0.14 -3.30 18.18
N TRP A 75 -1.45 -3.12 18.33
CA TRP A 75 -2.16 -3.43 19.58
C TRP A 75 -2.41 -4.92 19.72
N LEU A 76 -2.16 -5.43 20.92
CA LEU A 76 -2.59 -6.76 21.34
C LEU A 76 -3.99 -6.67 21.96
N PRO A 77 -4.81 -7.74 21.90
CA PRO A 77 -6.16 -7.75 22.48
C PRO A 77 -6.22 -7.47 23.99
N ASN A 78 -5.13 -7.70 24.71
CA ASN A 78 -5.02 -7.42 26.14
C ASN A 78 -4.65 -5.95 26.46
N GLY A 79 -4.46 -5.10 25.44
CA GLY A 79 -4.07 -3.70 25.59
C GLY A 79 -2.55 -3.47 25.64
N ASP A 80 -1.73 -4.52 25.54
CA ASP A 80 -0.29 -4.36 25.32
C ASP A 80 -0.03 -3.86 23.88
N LEU A 81 1.14 -3.25 23.67
CA LEU A 81 1.53 -2.71 22.37
C LEU A 81 2.88 -3.25 21.94
N LEU A 82 2.94 -3.79 20.73
CA LEU A 82 4.20 -4.09 20.04
C LEU A 82 4.68 -2.85 19.32
N ILE A 83 5.99 -2.58 19.36
CA ILE A 83 6.63 -1.51 18.59
C ILE A 83 7.88 -2.06 17.91
N THR A 84 8.03 -1.87 16.60
CA THR A 84 9.29 -2.15 15.91
C THR A 84 10.20 -0.94 15.97
N GLU A 85 11.48 -1.15 16.20
CA GLU A 85 12.53 -0.14 16.06
C GLU A 85 13.41 -0.54 14.88
N ARG A 86 13.62 0.41 13.94
CA ARG A 86 14.35 0.16 12.69
C ARG A 86 15.70 -0.54 12.90
N PRO A 87 16.49 -0.24 13.96
CA PRO A 87 17.75 -0.94 14.24
C PRO A 87 17.66 -2.45 14.56
N GLY A 88 16.47 -3.07 14.49
CA GLY A 88 16.32 -4.52 14.65
C GLY A 88 15.81 -4.95 16.01
N ARG A 89 14.90 -4.18 16.62
CA ARG A 89 14.32 -4.51 17.93
C ARG A 89 12.81 -4.52 17.89
N LEU A 90 12.21 -5.62 18.33
CA LEU A 90 10.77 -5.70 18.60
C LEU A 90 10.56 -5.41 20.10
N ARG A 91 9.83 -4.35 20.41
CA ARG A 91 9.59 -3.85 21.76
C ARG A 91 8.17 -4.15 22.21
N LEU A 92 8.00 -4.32 23.52
CA LEU A 92 6.70 -4.50 24.15
C LEU A 92 6.46 -3.36 25.13
N VAL A 93 5.31 -2.70 25.03
CA VAL A 93 4.79 -1.79 26.03
C VAL A 93 3.65 -2.50 26.75
N ARG A 94 3.79 -2.67 28.06
CA ARG A 94 2.82 -3.32 28.93
C ARG A 94 2.37 -2.36 30.00
N GLN A 95 1.06 -2.21 30.17
CA GLN A 95 0.48 -1.28 31.15
C GLN A 95 1.05 0.15 31.04
N GLY A 96 1.31 0.60 29.81
CA GLY A 96 1.88 1.92 29.52
C GLY A 96 3.39 2.06 29.79
N LYS A 97 4.10 0.99 30.15
CA LYS A 97 5.55 0.99 30.39
C LYS A 97 6.27 0.14 29.36
N LEU A 98 7.39 0.65 28.85
CA LEU A 98 8.26 -0.08 27.93
C LEU A 98 9.04 -1.15 28.70
N GLU A 99 8.98 -2.38 28.20
CA GLU A 99 9.81 -3.46 28.73
C GLU A 99 11.31 -3.15 28.48
N PRO A 100 12.18 -3.41 29.48
CA PRO A 100 13.60 -3.06 29.40
C PRO A 100 14.34 -3.88 28.34
N THR A 101 13.86 -5.09 28.05
CA THR A 101 14.43 -5.99 27.04
C THR A 101 13.53 -6.08 25.81
N ALA A 102 14.16 -6.24 24.64
CA ALA A 102 13.44 -6.49 23.40
C ALA A 102 12.96 -7.96 23.35
N ILE A 103 11.90 -8.19 22.59
CA ILE A 103 11.42 -9.53 22.23
C ILE A 103 12.49 -10.19 21.35
N ALA A 104 12.94 -11.37 21.76
CA ALA A 104 13.91 -12.17 21.03
C ALA A 104 13.26 -13.04 19.94
N GLY A 105 14.09 -13.67 19.09
CA GLY A 105 13.64 -14.59 18.03
C GLY A 105 13.47 -13.97 16.65
N LEU A 106 13.90 -12.74 16.43
CA LEU A 106 13.93 -12.15 15.07
C LEU A 106 14.91 -12.93 14.16
N PRO A 107 14.68 -12.95 12.82
CA PRO A 107 15.54 -13.62 11.87
C PRO A 107 16.98 -13.11 11.89
N ALA A 108 17.95 -14.02 11.77
CA ALA A 108 19.38 -13.70 11.86
C ALA A 108 19.93 -12.97 10.63
N ASP A 109 19.22 -13.01 9.50
CA ASP A 109 19.56 -12.34 8.25
C ASP A 109 18.96 -10.92 8.15
N LEU A 110 18.34 -10.43 9.23
CA LEU A 110 17.89 -9.05 9.34
C LEU A 110 19.05 -8.09 9.13
N TRP A 111 18.86 -7.17 8.20
CA TRP A 111 19.88 -6.25 7.76
C TRP A 111 19.45 -4.79 7.96
N VAL A 112 20.32 -4.00 8.58
CA VAL A 112 20.04 -2.60 8.94
C VAL A 112 20.99 -1.68 8.17
N GLN A 113 20.45 -0.91 7.23
CA GLN A 113 21.16 0.19 6.58
C GLN A 113 20.17 1.16 5.95
N GLY A 114 20.44 2.47 6.03
CA GLY A 114 19.62 3.49 5.40
C GLY A 114 18.16 3.43 5.86
N GLN A 115 17.25 3.15 4.92
CA GLN A 115 15.82 2.99 5.20
C GLN A 115 15.42 1.56 5.63
N GLY A 116 16.34 0.59 5.55
CA GLY A 116 16.11 -0.82 5.88
C GLY A 116 16.37 -1.14 7.35
N GLY A 117 15.78 -2.23 7.82
CA GLY A 117 15.86 -2.72 9.19
C GLY A 117 14.64 -3.55 9.56
N LEU A 118 14.23 -3.55 10.82
CA LEU A 118 12.90 -4.06 11.23
C LEU A 118 11.85 -3.00 10.91
N LEU A 119 10.85 -3.35 10.11
CA LEU A 119 9.89 -2.41 9.54
C LEU A 119 8.51 -2.62 10.16
N ASP A 120 7.55 -3.21 9.43
CA ASP A 120 6.18 -3.28 9.93
C ASP A 120 6.01 -4.33 11.02
N VAL A 121 5.00 -4.15 11.87
CA VAL A 121 4.42 -5.20 12.71
C VAL A 121 2.90 -5.11 12.67
N THR A 122 2.26 -6.25 12.50
CA THR A 122 0.82 -6.43 12.69
C THR A 122 0.58 -7.76 13.39
N VAL A 123 -0.62 -7.94 13.95
CA VAL A 123 -1.03 -9.21 14.53
C VAL A 123 -2.07 -9.86 13.64
N ASP A 124 -2.13 -11.19 13.70
CA ASP A 124 -3.19 -11.95 13.05
C ASP A 124 -4.58 -11.47 13.52
N PRO A 125 -5.60 -11.37 12.64
CA PRO A 125 -6.96 -11.07 13.07
C PRO A 125 -7.49 -12.05 14.12
N GLN A 126 -6.93 -13.26 14.20
CA GLN A 126 -7.22 -14.30 15.19
C GLN A 126 -6.13 -14.44 16.27
N PHE A 127 -5.37 -13.36 16.54
CA PHE A 127 -4.25 -13.37 17.49
C PHE A 127 -4.61 -13.91 18.87
N ALA A 128 -5.82 -13.64 19.35
CA ALA A 128 -6.29 -14.13 20.65
C ALA A 128 -6.30 -15.68 20.75
N GLN A 129 -6.38 -16.37 19.60
CA GLN A 129 -6.35 -17.84 19.53
C GLN A 129 -4.97 -18.38 19.13
N ASN A 130 -4.31 -17.74 18.16
CA ASN A 130 -3.13 -18.33 17.50
C ASN A 130 -1.80 -17.65 17.85
N ARG A 131 -1.84 -16.45 18.47
CA ARG A 131 -0.69 -15.67 18.92
C ARG A 131 0.28 -15.24 17.80
N TRP A 132 -0.14 -15.28 16.53
CA TRP A 132 0.72 -14.95 15.40
C TRP A 132 0.95 -13.45 15.25
N VAL A 133 2.22 -13.06 15.28
CA VAL A 133 2.71 -11.72 14.96
C VAL A 133 3.37 -11.78 13.59
N TYR A 134 3.04 -10.84 12.71
CA TYR A 134 3.61 -10.69 11.38
C TYR A 134 4.47 -9.45 11.36
N PHE A 135 5.64 -9.53 10.75
CA PHE A 135 6.55 -8.41 10.63
C PHE A 135 7.29 -8.44 9.30
N SER A 136 7.58 -7.25 8.78
CA SER A 136 8.41 -7.08 7.61
C SER A 136 9.77 -6.54 7.99
N TYR A 137 10.80 -6.94 7.25
CA TYR A 137 12.17 -6.50 7.51
C TYR A 137 12.99 -6.51 6.23
N ALA A 138 14.06 -5.71 6.22
CA ALA A 138 15.08 -5.80 5.19
C ALA A 138 16.03 -6.96 5.52
N ALA A 139 16.30 -7.83 4.55
CA ALA A 139 17.15 -9.00 4.70
C ALA A 139 18.30 -8.99 3.68
N GLY A 140 19.41 -9.66 4.00
CA GLY A 140 20.56 -9.84 3.10
C GLY A 140 21.71 -8.86 3.36
N SER A 141 22.16 -8.15 2.34
CA SER A 141 23.34 -7.28 2.43
C SER A 141 23.23 -6.02 1.58
N SER A 142 24.21 -5.12 1.70
CA SER A 142 24.28 -3.92 0.86
C SER A 142 24.30 -4.25 -0.63
N ALA A 143 24.92 -5.35 -1.07
CA ALA A 143 24.97 -5.73 -2.47
C ALA A 143 23.70 -6.45 -2.96
N ALA A 144 23.01 -7.16 -2.06
CA ALA A 144 21.85 -7.99 -2.37
C ALA A 144 20.87 -8.00 -1.19
N ASN A 145 20.10 -6.94 -1.04
CA ASN A 145 19.02 -6.84 -0.07
C ASN A 145 17.65 -7.00 -0.71
N ARG A 146 16.68 -7.37 0.13
CA ARG A 146 15.27 -7.53 -0.21
C ARG A 146 14.39 -7.25 1.00
N VAL A 147 13.09 -7.12 0.78
CA VAL A 147 12.10 -7.18 1.86
C VAL A 147 11.68 -8.64 2.06
N GLN A 148 11.60 -9.05 3.31
CA GLN A 148 10.94 -10.29 3.70
C GLN A 148 9.80 -10.01 4.66
N VAL A 149 8.79 -10.87 4.63
CA VAL A 149 7.73 -10.92 5.64
C VAL A 149 7.83 -12.27 6.34
N ALA A 150 7.90 -12.22 7.65
CA ALA A 150 7.89 -13.39 8.51
C ALA A 150 6.75 -13.31 9.52
N ARG A 151 6.41 -14.46 10.09
CA ARG A 151 5.51 -14.55 11.24
C ARG A 151 6.14 -15.38 12.34
N GLY A 152 5.75 -15.10 13.59
CA GLY A 152 6.18 -15.82 14.78
C GLY A 152 5.09 -15.81 15.85
N ARG A 153 5.02 -16.84 16.70
CA ARG A 153 4.10 -16.89 17.84
C ARG A 153 4.67 -16.12 19.01
N LEU A 154 3.94 -15.14 19.52
CA LEU A 154 4.37 -14.34 20.67
C LEU A 154 4.12 -15.09 21.99
N ASN A 155 5.21 -15.47 22.65
CA ASN A 155 5.23 -16.10 23.97
C ASN A 155 6.13 -15.29 24.92
N GLY A 156 5.52 -14.45 25.76
CA GLY A 156 6.25 -13.54 26.65
C GLY A 156 7.10 -12.55 25.85
N LEU A 157 8.42 -12.57 26.08
CA LEU A 157 9.42 -11.76 25.37
C LEU A 157 10.20 -12.58 24.31
N GLN A 158 9.55 -13.57 23.71
CA GLN A 158 10.13 -14.43 22.67
C GLN A 158 9.12 -14.65 21.53
N LEU A 159 9.59 -14.56 20.28
CA LEU A 159 8.91 -15.13 19.13
C LEU A 159 9.34 -16.60 18.96
N GLN A 160 8.36 -17.49 18.86
CA GLN A 160 8.54 -18.92 18.60
C GLN A 160 8.02 -19.26 17.20
N ASP A 161 8.42 -20.40 16.65
CA ASP A 161 7.96 -20.89 15.33
C ASP A 161 8.11 -19.84 14.22
N VAL A 162 9.24 -19.13 14.20
CA VAL A 162 9.46 -18.04 13.26
C VAL A 162 9.73 -18.59 11.87
N GLU A 163 8.93 -18.16 10.91
CA GLU A 163 9.04 -18.55 9.51
C GLU A 163 8.89 -17.36 8.56
N VAL A 164 9.69 -17.35 7.49
CA VAL A 164 9.55 -16.40 6.39
C VAL A 164 8.43 -16.90 5.47
N ILE A 165 7.39 -16.09 5.29
CA ILE A 165 6.20 -16.43 4.48
C ILE A 165 6.18 -15.71 3.13
N PHE A 166 7.04 -14.69 2.95
CA PHE A 166 7.16 -13.98 1.69
C PHE A 166 8.54 -13.36 1.54
N THR A 167 9.10 -13.43 0.33
CA THR A 167 10.38 -12.81 -0.04
C THR A 167 10.19 -12.04 -1.35
N VAL A 168 10.51 -10.74 -1.32
CA VAL A 168 10.54 -9.92 -2.54
C VAL A 168 11.69 -10.37 -3.42
N THR A 169 11.42 -10.51 -4.71
CA THR A 169 12.44 -10.76 -5.74
C THR A 169 12.22 -9.79 -6.89
N PRO A 170 13.28 -9.38 -7.63
CA PRO A 170 14.69 -9.70 -7.42
C PRO A 170 15.31 -8.94 -6.21
N ASP A 171 16.55 -9.30 -5.89
CA ASP A 171 17.39 -8.54 -4.95
C ASP A 171 17.84 -7.20 -5.55
N LYS A 172 18.18 -6.25 -4.67
CA LYS A 172 18.72 -4.94 -5.04
C LYS A 172 19.92 -4.55 -4.19
N SER A 173 20.70 -3.57 -4.66
CA SER A 173 21.92 -3.08 -3.99
C SER A 173 21.74 -1.75 -3.22
N SER A 174 20.55 -1.15 -3.28
CA SER A 174 20.26 0.13 -2.63
C SER A 174 19.69 -0.07 -1.22
N ALA A 175 20.04 0.82 -0.29
CA ALA A 175 19.46 0.89 1.06
C ALA A 175 18.23 1.84 1.14
N GLN A 176 17.57 2.09 0.01
CA GLN A 176 16.40 2.97 -0.10
C GLN A 176 15.18 2.18 -0.63
N HIS A 177 14.00 2.77 -0.43
CA HIS A 177 12.71 2.38 -1.01
C HIS A 177 12.31 0.92 -0.77
N PHE A 178 12.27 0.51 0.49
CA PHE A 178 11.75 -0.80 0.89
C PHE A 178 10.22 -0.84 0.93
N GLY A 179 9.58 0.30 1.22
CA GLY A 179 8.19 0.34 1.66
C GLY A 179 7.96 -0.54 2.89
N SER A 180 7.34 -1.70 2.66
CA SER A 180 7.15 -2.85 3.57
C SER A 180 5.94 -2.82 4.50
N ARG A 181 4.95 -1.96 4.25
CA ARG A 181 3.72 -1.92 5.05
C ARG A 181 2.85 -3.16 4.78
N LEU A 182 2.23 -3.69 5.83
CA LEU A 182 1.36 -4.85 5.89
C LEU A 182 -0.06 -4.39 6.25
N ALA A 183 -1.08 -4.88 5.54
CA ALA A 183 -2.47 -4.60 5.87
C ALA A 183 -3.38 -5.80 5.57
N TRP A 184 -4.19 -6.19 6.56
CA TRP A 184 -5.16 -7.27 6.41
C TRP A 184 -6.38 -6.78 5.62
N LEU A 185 -6.78 -7.58 4.64
CA LEU A 185 -8.06 -7.44 3.96
C LEU A 185 -9.19 -8.14 4.76
N PRO A 186 -10.46 -7.80 4.49
CA PRO A 186 -11.60 -8.43 5.17
C PRO A 186 -11.67 -9.95 4.98
N ASP A 187 -11.12 -10.46 3.89
CA ASP A 187 -11.02 -11.89 3.56
C ASP A 187 -9.87 -12.62 4.30
N ARG A 188 -9.14 -11.92 5.18
CA ARG A 188 -7.96 -12.39 5.93
C ARG A 188 -6.74 -12.72 5.07
N THR A 189 -6.69 -12.22 3.85
CA THR A 189 -5.43 -12.13 3.10
C THR A 189 -4.65 -10.89 3.52
N LEU A 190 -3.34 -10.91 3.26
CA LEU A 190 -2.40 -9.87 3.68
C LEU A 190 -1.86 -9.14 2.46
N LEU A 191 -2.06 -7.81 2.43
CA LEU A 191 -1.39 -6.93 1.49
C LEU A 191 0.01 -6.57 1.99
N ILE A 192 0.96 -6.49 1.07
CA ILE A 192 2.36 -6.14 1.33
C ILE A 192 2.77 -5.06 0.33
N ALA A 193 3.00 -3.84 0.81
CA ALA A 193 3.41 -2.72 -0.02
C ALA A 193 4.94 -2.66 -0.16
N ILE A 194 5.48 -2.65 -1.38
CA ILE A 194 6.92 -2.71 -1.67
C ILE A 194 7.34 -1.53 -2.55
N GLY A 195 8.44 -0.87 -2.19
CA GLY A 195 9.01 0.22 -2.98
C GLY A 195 9.77 -0.27 -4.23
N ASP A 196 10.05 0.65 -5.15
CA ASP A 196 10.71 0.41 -6.43
C ASP A 196 12.21 0.09 -6.32
N GLY A 197 12.78 0.25 -5.12
CA GLY A 197 14.13 -0.15 -4.78
C GLY A 197 15.15 0.98 -4.72
N GLY A 198 14.89 2.19 -5.22
CA GLY A 198 15.78 3.32 -4.97
C GLY A 198 15.76 4.46 -5.99
N ASN A 199 16.55 5.49 -5.68
CA ASN A 199 16.77 6.62 -6.57
C ASN A 199 17.93 6.36 -7.55
N PRO A 200 17.98 7.05 -8.71
CA PRO A 200 19.16 7.07 -9.57
C PRO A 200 20.42 7.46 -8.79
N PRO A 201 21.60 6.97 -9.21
CA PRO A 201 21.86 6.18 -10.42
C PRO A 201 21.72 4.66 -10.22
N VAL A 202 20.94 4.20 -9.24
CA VAL A 202 20.79 2.75 -9.00
C VAL A 202 20.11 2.08 -10.19
N GLU A 203 20.75 1.03 -10.69
CA GLU A 203 20.28 0.23 -11.81
C GLU A 203 20.04 -1.22 -11.40
N LEU A 204 19.13 -1.87 -12.12
CA LEU A 204 18.88 -3.30 -12.05
C LEU A 204 18.58 -3.82 -13.44
N ASN A 205 19.29 -4.87 -13.86
CA ASN A 205 19.17 -5.46 -15.20
C ASN A 205 19.39 -4.44 -16.34
N GLY A 206 20.39 -3.57 -16.18
CA GLY A 206 20.81 -2.59 -17.20
C GLY A 206 19.86 -1.40 -17.42
N ARG A 207 19.00 -1.11 -16.44
CA ARG A 207 18.04 0.01 -16.46
C ARG A 207 17.94 0.65 -15.09
N LEU A 208 17.53 1.91 -15.03
CA LEU A 208 17.23 2.56 -13.75
C LEU A 208 16.20 1.73 -12.96
N ILE A 209 16.48 1.50 -11.68
CA ILE A 209 15.73 0.57 -10.84
C ILE A 209 14.24 0.93 -10.73
N ARG A 210 13.88 2.21 -10.83
CA ARG A 210 12.48 2.67 -10.85
C ARG A 210 11.61 2.01 -11.93
N HIS A 211 12.17 1.60 -13.07
CA HIS A 211 11.39 0.95 -14.13
C HIS A 211 10.92 -0.46 -13.74
N GLN A 212 11.49 -1.04 -12.70
CA GLN A 212 11.02 -2.30 -12.12
C GLN A 212 9.54 -2.19 -11.67
N ALA A 213 9.07 -0.99 -11.30
CA ALA A 213 7.67 -0.75 -10.92
C ALA A 213 6.66 -1.16 -12.01
N GLN A 214 7.04 -1.09 -13.29
CA GLN A 214 6.20 -1.47 -14.44
C GLN A 214 6.40 -2.92 -14.89
N MET A 215 7.43 -3.61 -14.39
CA MET A 215 7.77 -4.99 -14.80
C MET A 215 6.97 -5.99 -13.95
N PRO A 216 6.08 -6.82 -14.54
CA PRO A 216 5.28 -7.79 -13.79
C PRO A 216 6.11 -8.96 -13.24
N GLU A 217 7.28 -9.25 -13.80
CA GLU A 217 8.23 -10.24 -13.29
C GLU A 217 8.96 -9.79 -12.01
N SER A 218 8.89 -8.48 -11.70
CA SER A 218 9.55 -7.86 -10.56
C SER A 218 8.59 -7.59 -9.40
N GLY A 219 9.03 -7.85 -8.18
CA GLY A 219 8.31 -7.53 -6.94
C GLY A 219 8.59 -6.12 -6.42
N LEU A 220 9.41 -5.34 -7.13
CA LEU A 220 9.71 -3.95 -6.77
C LEU A 220 8.66 -2.99 -7.32
N GLY A 221 8.24 -2.02 -6.50
CA GLY A 221 7.26 -1.00 -6.86
C GLY A 221 5.84 -1.55 -7.01
N LYS A 222 5.45 -2.43 -6.08
CA LYS A 222 4.23 -3.27 -6.15
C LYS A 222 3.48 -3.26 -4.82
N ILE A 223 2.20 -3.60 -4.88
CA ILE A 223 1.51 -4.20 -3.74
C ILE A 223 1.30 -5.67 -4.07
N HIS A 224 1.62 -6.56 -3.12
CA HIS A 224 1.39 -7.99 -3.21
C HIS A 224 0.23 -8.40 -2.31
N ARG A 225 -0.44 -9.51 -2.62
CA ARG A 225 -1.44 -10.17 -1.76
C ARG A 225 -1.08 -11.64 -1.57
N ILE A 226 -1.01 -12.07 -0.31
CA ILE A 226 -0.76 -13.46 0.11
C ILE A 226 -1.82 -13.92 1.12
N ASN A 227 -2.01 -15.22 1.28
CA ASN A 227 -2.70 -15.77 2.44
C ASN A 227 -1.87 -15.61 3.71
N ALA A 228 -2.50 -15.78 4.87
CA ALA A 228 -1.84 -15.69 6.17
C ALA A 228 -0.64 -16.64 6.35
N ASP A 229 -0.59 -17.76 5.61
CA ASP A 229 0.52 -18.72 5.62
C ASP A 229 1.56 -18.50 4.53
N GLY A 230 1.44 -17.45 3.72
CA GLY A 230 2.34 -17.17 2.59
C GLY A 230 1.92 -17.81 1.27
N SER A 231 0.92 -18.71 1.27
CA SER A 231 0.40 -19.25 0.01
C SER A 231 -0.28 -18.17 -0.83
N ILE A 232 -0.31 -18.35 -2.15
CA ILE A 232 -0.87 -17.35 -3.07
C ILE A 232 -2.38 -17.56 -3.25
N PRO A 233 -3.23 -16.54 -3.00
CA PRO A 233 -4.66 -16.62 -3.28
C PRO A 233 -4.95 -16.95 -4.75
N ALA A 234 -5.93 -17.81 -4.98
CA ALA A 234 -6.24 -18.33 -6.32
C ALA A 234 -6.80 -17.25 -7.28
N ASP A 235 -7.41 -16.21 -6.72
CA ASP A 235 -8.06 -15.09 -7.40
C ASP A 235 -7.15 -13.85 -7.53
N ASN A 236 -5.83 -13.96 -7.29
CA ASN A 236 -4.91 -12.86 -7.52
C ASN A 236 -4.94 -12.39 -8.98
N PRO A 237 -4.99 -11.06 -9.26
CA PRO A 237 -5.31 -10.52 -10.58
C PRO A 237 -4.24 -10.81 -11.65
N PHE A 238 -2.99 -11.02 -11.23
CA PHE A 238 -1.88 -11.32 -12.15
C PHE A 238 -1.51 -12.81 -12.18
N ARG A 239 -2.18 -13.66 -11.40
CA ARG A 239 -1.76 -15.05 -11.15
C ARG A 239 -1.56 -15.87 -12.42
N ASN A 240 -2.43 -15.67 -13.41
CA ASN A 240 -2.42 -16.42 -14.67
C ASN A 240 -1.80 -15.62 -15.83
N GLN A 241 -1.21 -14.44 -15.55
CA GLN A 241 -0.52 -13.66 -16.56
C GLN A 241 0.89 -14.24 -16.78
N PRO A 242 1.29 -14.54 -18.03
CA PRO A 242 2.62 -15.05 -18.31
C PRO A 242 3.70 -14.09 -17.77
N ASN A 243 4.72 -14.65 -17.12
CA ASN A 243 5.88 -13.95 -16.54
C ASN A 243 5.56 -12.98 -15.39
N ALA A 244 4.30 -12.85 -14.95
CA ALA A 244 3.97 -12.04 -13.78
C ALA A 244 4.21 -12.83 -12.48
N GLN A 245 4.66 -12.14 -11.42
CA GLN A 245 4.67 -12.75 -10.09
C GLN A 245 3.22 -12.99 -9.66
N ALA A 246 2.91 -14.23 -9.25
CA ALA A 246 1.55 -14.62 -8.89
C ALA A 246 1.00 -13.87 -7.65
N SER A 247 1.88 -13.29 -6.84
CA SER A 247 1.53 -12.51 -5.65
C SER A 247 1.09 -11.09 -5.95
N LEU A 248 1.26 -10.56 -7.17
CA LEU A 248 0.93 -9.17 -7.46
C LEU A 248 -0.56 -8.86 -7.23
N TRP A 249 -0.80 -7.71 -6.63
CA TRP A 249 -2.12 -7.10 -6.42
C TRP A 249 -2.26 -5.81 -7.22
N SER A 250 -1.25 -4.95 -7.23
CA SER A 250 -1.16 -3.75 -8.08
C SER A 250 0.30 -3.43 -8.43
N ILE A 251 0.50 -2.62 -9.46
CA ILE A 251 1.82 -2.25 -9.99
C ILE A 251 1.99 -0.73 -10.11
N GLY A 252 3.19 -0.27 -10.45
CA GLY A 252 3.44 1.14 -10.77
C GLY A 252 3.53 2.06 -9.56
N HIS A 253 4.12 1.60 -8.46
CA HIS A 253 4.34 2.38 -7.25
C HIS A 253 5.81 2.76 -7.08
N ARG A 254 6.08 3.90 -6.44
CA ARG A 254 7.44 4.36 -6.13
C ARG A 254 7.93 3.87 -4.78
N ASN A 255 7.40 4.41 -3.68
CA ASN A 255 7.87 4.06 -2.34
C ASN A 255 6.74 4.24 -1.32
N ILE A 256 5.86 3.24 -1.28
CA ILE A 256 4.69 3.21 -0.40
C ILE A 256 5.13 3.15 1.06
N GLN A 257 4.65 4.07 1.88
CA GLN A 257 4.97 4.13 3.32
C GLN A 257 3.75 3.85 4.19
N GLY A 258 2.59 4.38 3.79
CA GLY A 258 1.32 4.10 4.44
C GLY A 258 0.50 3.10 3.62
N LEU A 259 -0.13 2.15 4.30
CA LEU A 259 -1.16 1.27 3.77
C LEU A 259 -2.14 1.00 4.92
N ALA A 260 -3.42 1.25 4.69
CA ALA A 260 -4.47 0.94 5.64
C ALA A 260 -5.72 0.45 4.90
N VAL A 261 -6.39 -0.55 5.47
CA VAL A 261 -7.68 -1.02 4.99
C VAL A 261 -8.76 -0.47 5.91
N ASP A 262 -9.74 0.21 5.33
CA ASP A 262 -10.94 0.60 6.05
C ASP A 262 -11.76 -0.65 6.37
N ALA A 263 -11.75 -1.07 7.63
CA ALA A 263 -12.46 -2.26 8.09
C ALA A 263 -13.97 -2.24 7.80
N GLN A 264 -14.58 -1.07 7.60
CA GLN A 264 -16.00 -0.96 7.31
C GLN A 264 -16.32 -1.18 5.82
N THR A 265 -15.47 -0.68 4.92
CA THR A 265 -15.74 -0.71 3.47
C THR A 265 -14.87 -1.72 2.71
N GLY A 266 -13.82 -2.23 3.33
CA GLY A 266 -12.77 -3.03 2.67
C GLY A 266 -11.84 -2.21 1.78
N THR A 267 -11.98 -0.88 1.73
CA THR A 267 -11.16 -0.03 0.87
C THR A 267 -9.73 0.05 1.37
N ALA A 268 -8.77 -0.32 0.53
CA ALA A 268 -7.35 -0.11 0.80
C ALA A 268 -6.93 1.30 0.34
N TRP A 269 -6.25 2.02 1.22
CA TRP A 269 -5.65 3.33 0.96
C TRP A 269 -4.15 3.24 1.17
N SER A 270 -3.38 3.90 0.31
CA SER A 270 -1.93 4.01 0.47
C SER A 270 -1.44 5.44 0.32
N THR A 271 -0.31 5.71 0.96
CA THR A 271 0.48 6.92 0.71
C THR A 271 1.87 6.50 0.26
N GLU A 272 2.42 7.24 -0.67
CA GLU A 272 3.76 6.98 -1.17
C GLU A 272 4.57 8.25 -1.35
N HIS A 273 5.89 8.10 -1.23
CA HIS A 273 6.83 9.19 -1.50
C HIS A 273 7.02 9.35 -2.99
N GLY A 274 6.84 10.57 -3.48
CA GLY A 274 7.39 11.03 -4.74
C GLY A 274 8.89 11.30 -4.64
N SER A 275 9.49 11.77 -5.73
CA SER A 275 10.89 12.23 -5.75
C SER A 275 10.99 13.65 -5.15
N ARG A 276 11.18 14.69 -5.97
CA ARG A 276 11.06 16.08 -5.53
C ARG A 276 9.61 16.54 -5.73
N GLY A 277 8.82 16.45 -4.65
CA GLY A 277 7.37 16.63 -4.75
C GLY A 277 6.67 15.42 -5.36
N GLY A 278 5.36 15.52 -5.55
CA GLY A 278 4.55 14.43 -6.10
C GLY A 278 4.37 13.26 -5.13
N ASP A 279 4.32 13.51 -3.82
CA ASP A 279 3.84 12.48 -2.90
C ASP A 279 2.34 12.27 -3.15
N GLU A 280 1.83 11.05 -2.96
CA GLU A 280 0.48 10.69 -3.37
C GLU A 280 -0.34 10.02 -2.27
N LEU A 281 -1.66 10.21 -2.32
CA LEU A 281 -2.66 9.34 -1.69
C LEU A 281 -3.38 8.57 -2.80
N ASN A 282 -3.40 7.25 -2.67
CA ASN A 282 -3.97 6.33 -3.65
C ASN A 282 -5.05 5.43 -3.02
N GLN A 283 -6.16 5.22 -3.74
CA GLN A 283 -7.13 4.16 -3.42
C GLN A 283 -6.70 2.90 -4.16
N ILE A 284 -6.27 1.88 -3.41
CA ILE A 284 -5.66 0.66 -3.96
C ILE A 284 -6.73 -0.33 -4.43
N LYS A 285 -6.59 -0.76 -5.69
CA LYS A 285 -7.49 -1.70 -6.36
C LYS A 285 -6.70 -2.84 -7.01
N ALA A 286 -7.32 -4.01 -7.07
CA ALA A 286 -6.74 -5.21 -7.67
C ALA A 286 -6.53 -5.02 -9.18
N GLY A 287 -5.37 -5.41 -9.69
CA GLY A 287 -5.06 -5.42 -11.12
C GLY A 287 -4.64 -4.08 -11.70
N GLU A 288 -4.69 -3.01 -10.92
CA GLU A 288 -4.45 -1.65 -11.42
C GLU A 288 -2.97 -1.25 -11.45
N ASN A 289 -2.67 -0.26 -12.29
CA ASN A 289 -1.35 0.35 -12.45
C ASN A 289 -1.37 1.81 -12.00
N TYR A 290 -0.53 2.16 -11.02
CA TYR A 290 -0.45 3.51 -10.43
C TYR A 290 0.60 4.40 -11.12
N GLY A 291 1.15 3.93 -12.24
CA GLY A 291 1.77 4.78 -13.24
C GLY A 291 3.24 5.11 -13.05
N TRP A 292 3.83 4.97 -11.85
CA TRP A 292 5.25 5.27 -11.65
C TRP A 292 6.17 4.33 -12.46
N PRO A 293 7.22 4.83 -13.14
CA PRO A 293 7.59 6.25 -13.36
C PRO A 293 7.05 6.85 -14.66
N GLU A 294 6.22 6.13 -15.42
CA GLU A 294 5.68 6.53 -16.73
C GLU A 294 4.82 7.78 -16.69
N VAL A 295 4.07 7.95 -15.59
CA VAL A 295 3.39 9.19 -15.22
C VAL A 295 3.76 9.53 -13.79
N THR A 296 3.99 10.81 -13.52
CA THR A 296 4.30 11.26 -12.15
C THR A 296 4.21 12.77 -12.03
N PHE A 297 3.80 13.23 -10.85
CA PHE A 297 3.86 14.64 -10.46
C PHE A 297 5.23 15.04 -9.92
N SER A 298 6.15 14.09 -9.76
CA SER A 298 7.49 14.35 -9.25
C SER A 298 8.44 14.92 -10.30
N GLN A 299 9.41 15.70 -9.81
CA GLN A 299 10.63 16.04 -10.53
C GLN A 299 11.80 15.22 -9.98
N GLU A 300 12.88 15.15 -10.76
CA GLU A 300 14.17 14.75 -10.23
C GLU A 300 14.63 15.73 -9.16
N TYR A 301 15.45 15.25 -8.21
CA TYR A 301 15.98 16.13 -7.17
C TYR A 301 16.81 17.28 -7.75
N TRP A 302 17.48 17.06 -8.89
CA TRP A 302 18.21 18.09 -9.65
C TRP A 302 17.32 18.95 -10.57
N GLY A 303 16.00 18.75 -10.57
CA GLY A 303 15.01 19.64 -11.18
C GLY A 303 14.51 19.23 -12.57
N ALA A 304 15.11 18.23 -13.23
CA ALA A 304 14.59 17.72 -14.49
C ALA A 304 13.25 16.99 -14.28
N GLU A 305 12.43 16.90 -15.33
CA GLU A 305 11.23 16.07 -15.30
C GLU A 305 11.60 14.58 -15.31
N ILE A 306 10.85 13.78 -14.55
CA ILE A 306 10.95 12.31 -14.60
C ILE A 306 10.12 11.77 -15.77
N SER A 307 8.93 12.34 -15.96
CA SER A 307 8.05 12.09 -17.08
C SER A 307 7.42 13.40 -17.54
N SER A 308 7.19 13.52 -18.84
CA SER A 308 6.42 14.61 -19.44
C SER A 308 4.90 14.45 -19.24
N ARG A 309 4.45 13.33 -18.65
CA ARG A 309 3.04 13.00 -18.44
C ARG A 309 2.68 12.97 -16.95
N ARG A 310 1.48 13.44 -16.63
CA ARG A 310 0.87 13.36 -15.29
C ARG A 310 -0.24 12.30 -15.20
N THR A 311 -0.82 11.94 -16.34
CA THR A 311 -1.89 10.93 -16.48
C THR A 311 -1.74 10.24 -17.84
N GLN A 312 -2.26 9.02 -17.96
CA GLN A 312 -2.31 8.26 -19.21
C GLN A 312 -3.42 7.18 -19.13
N PRO A 313 -4.09 6.84 -20.26
CA PRO A 313 -5.01 5.71 -20.29
C PRO A 313 -4.36 4.41 -19.80
N GLY A 314 -5.10 3.66 -18.96
CA GLY A 314 -4.63 2.41 -18.35
C GLY A 314 -3.79 2.59 -17.09
N MET A 315 -3.65 3.81 -16.58
CA MET A 315 -3.04 4.12 -15.29
C MET A 315 -4.03 4.87 -14.40
N ILE A 316 -3.94 4.65 -13.10
CA ILE A 316 -4.83 5.24 -12.10
C ILE A 316 -4.19 6.52 -11.56
N ASP A 317 -4.89 7.63 -11.72
CA ASP A 317 -4.49 8.90 -11.13
C ASP A 317 -4.63 8.87 -9.60
N PRO A 318 -3.75 9.57 -8.87
CA PRO A 318 -3.88 9.70 -7.43
C PRO A 318 -5.14 10.47 -7.02
N HIS A 319 -5.57 10.23 -5.79
CA HIS A 319 -6.68 10.96 -5.18
C HIS A 319 -6.25 12.29 -4.57
N LEU A 320 -4.95 12.41 -4.27
CA LEU A 320 -4.33 13.60 -3.71
C LEU A 320 -2.85 13.62 -4.04
N VAL A 321 -2.30 14.79 -4.33
CA VAL A 321 -0.87 15.00 -4.61
C VAL A 321 -0.32 16.14 -3.75
N TRP A 322 0.84 15.92 -3.12
CA TRP A 322 1.58 16.97 -2.40
C TRP A 322 2.83 17.42 -3.16
N THR A 323 2.84 18.71 -3.52
CA THR A 323 4.01 19.43 -4.02
C THR A 323 4.07 20.81 -3.34
N PRO A 324 5.03 21.06 -2.43
CA PRO A 324 6.18 20.22 -2.09
C PRO A 324 5.81 18.93 -1.34
N ALA A 325 6.74 17.96 -1.37
CA ALA A 325 6.61 16.69 -0.66
C ALA A 325 6.51 16.90 0.86
N ILE A 326 5.59 16.16 1.49
CA ILE A 326 5.45 16.08 2.95
C ILE A 326 6.18 14.85 3.52
N ALA A 327 6.64 13.96 2.63
CA ALA A 327 7.12 12.61 2.91
C ALA A 327 6.11 11.83 3.77
N PRO A 328 4.93 11.48 3.23
CA PRO A 328 3.89 10.82 4.00
C PRO A 328 4.38 9.48 4.54
N SER A 329 3.85 9.06 5.68
CA SER A 329 4.30 7.86 6.37
C SER A 329 3.12 6.97 6.74
N GLY A 330 3.20 6.26 7.87
CA GLY A 330 2.10 5.40 8.31
C GLY A 330 0.79 6.16 8.45
N MET A 331 -0.31 5.44 8.20
CA MET A 331 -1.65 6.00 8.17
C MET A 331 -2.68 5.10 8.85
N THR A 332 -3.83 5.67 9.15
CA THR A 332 -5.03 4.96 9.58
C THR A 332 -6.27 5.62 9.01
N VAL A 333 -7.30 4.81 8.76
CA VAL A 333 -8.67 5.28 8.56
C VAL A 333 -9.36 5.30 9.91
N TYR A 334 -9.94 6.43 10.31
CA TYR A 334 -10.53 6.57 11.65
C TYR A 334 -11.97 6.06 11.70
N ARG A 335 -12.22 5.12 12.61
CA ARG A 335 -13.54 4.51 12.87
C ARG A 335 -13.92 4.52 14.36
N GLY A 336 -13.20 5.27 15.20
CA GLY A 336 -13.44 5.32 16.65
C GLY A 336 -14.70 6.10 17.03
N ALA A 337 -15.58 5.52 17.85
CA ALA A 337 -16.83 6.19 18.26
C ALA A 337 -16.60 7.48 19.08
N LYS A 338 -15.41 7.65 19.66
CA LYS A 338 -15.06 8.75 20.56
C LYS A 338 -15.08 10.13 19.89
N VAL A 339 -14.71 10.22 18.62
CA VAL A 339 -14.59 11.50 17.89
C VAL A 339 -15.43 11.43 16.59
N PRO A 340 -16.75 11.69 16.66
CA PRO A 340 -17.65 11.47 15.52
C PRO A 340 -17.27 12.23 14.24
N ASN A 341 -16.75 13.45 14.36
CA ASN A 341 -16.31 14.26 13.22
C ASN A 341 -15.00 13.78 12.57
N TRP A 342 -14.34 12.76 13.13
CA TRP A 342 -13.19 12.09 12.51
C TRP A 342 -13.59 10.84 11.73
N GLN A 343 -14.83 10.35 11.88
CA GLN A 343 -15.33 9.21 11.12
C GLN A 343 -15.15 9.43 9.63
N GLY A 344 -14.75 8.39 8.92
CA GLY A 344 -14.45 8.46 7.49
C GLY A 344 -12.99 8.85 7.19
N LYS A 345 -12.39 9.72 8.01
CA LYS A 345 -11.17 10.44 7.63
C LYS A 345 -9.90 9.59 7.70
N ILE A 346 -8.96 9.90 6.83
CA ILE A 346 -7.61 9.32 6.79
C ILE A 346 -6.69 10.25 7.59
N PHE A 347 -5.90 9.64 8.47
CA PHE A 347 -4.83 10.32 9.21
C PHE A 347 -3.51 9.74 8.74
N ALA A 348 -2.67 10.57 8.11
CA ALA A 348 -1.38 10.16 7.57
C ALA A 348 -0.26 11.00 8.19
N GLY A 349 0.78 10.35 8.69
CA GLY A 349 1.96 11.05 9.20
C GLY A 349 2.74 11.74 8.09
N GLY A 350 3.46 12.82 8.43
CA GLY A 350 4.42 13.48 7.55
C GLY A 350 5.81 13.52 8.18
N LEU A 351 6.79 12.91 7.52
CA LEU A 351 8.17 12.90 8.00
C LEU A 351 8.84 14.26 7.79
N VAL A 352 8.62 14.92 6.65
CA VAL A 352 9.21 16.23 6.35
C VAL A 352 8.35 17.35 6.91
N SER A 353 7.02 17.24 6.81
CA SER A 353 6.12 18.26 7.35
C SER A 353 5.99 18.25 8.87
N ARG A 354 6.40 17.17 9.55
CA ARG A 354 6.39 17.04 11.03
C ARG A 354 4.99 17.22 11.64
N ASP A 355 3.98 16.75 10.91
CA ASP A 355 2.57 16.84 11.23
C ASP A 355 1.83 15.55 10.89
N ILE A 356 0.55 15.49 11.27
CA ILE A 356 -0.41 14.51 10.77
C ILE A 356 -1.35 15.24 9.81
N ARG A 357 -1.51 14.72 8.59
CA ARG A 357 -2.53 15.18 7.65
C ARG A 357 -3.85 14.48 7.92
N ILE A 358 -4.92 15.26 8.01
CA ILE A 358 -6.29 14.78 8.12
C ILE A 358 -6.94 14.98 6.77
N ILE A 359 -7.34 13.90 6.13
CA ILE A 359 -7.85 13.90 4.76
C ILE A 359 -9.28 13.39 4.80
N GLN A 360 -10.21 14.23 4.37
CA GLN A 360 -11.58 13.84 4.10
C GLN A 360 -11.69 13.46 2.63
N VAL A 361 -12.23 12.28 2.37
CA VAL A 361 -12.51 11.78 1.02
C VAL A 361 -14.02 11.75 0.76
N SER A 362 -14.43 12.08 -0.46
CA SER A 362 -15.80 11.90 -0.93
C SER A 362 -16.14 10.41 -1.08
N PRO A 363 -17.41 10.03 -1.28
CA PRO A 363 -17.78 8.65 -1.59
C PRO A 363 -17.09 8.09 -2.85
N GLU A 364 -16.77 8.96 -3.81
CA GLU A 364 -16.01 8.65 -5.03
C GLU A 364 -14.48 8.60 -4.78
N GLY A 365 -14.07 8.78 -3.52
CA GLY A 365 -12.69 8.70 -3.05
C GLY A 365 -11.89 10.00 -3.18
N ARG A 366 -12.42 11.07 -3.76
CA ARG A 366 -11.65 12.32 -3.99
C ARG A 366 -11.42 13.06 -2.68
N ALA A 367 -10.22 13.59 -2.46
CA ALA A 367 -9.96 14.43 -1.30
C ALA A 367 -10.79 15.73 -1.40
N THR A 368 -11.69 15.96 -0.45
CA THR A 368 -12.55 17.16 -0.41
C THR A 368 -12.05 18.20 0.59
N ASN A 369 -11.27 17.78 1.59
CA ASN A 369 -10.70 18.67 2.59
C ASN A 369 -9.41 18.06 3.16
N VAL A 370 -8.40 18.91 3.36
CA VAL A 370 -7.15 18.54 4.01
C VAL A 370 -6.87 19.56 5.12
N SER A 371 -6.59 19.07 6.33
CA SER A 371 -6.12 19.85 7.47
C SER A 371 -4.94 19.14 8.14
N ARG A 372 -4.37 19.73 9.19
CA ARG A 372 -3.22 19.14 9.90
C ARG A 372 -3.31 19.21 11.43
N ILE A 373 -2.61 18.30 12.08
CA ILE A 373 -2.24 18.37 13.50
C ILE A 373 -0.73 18.52 13.57
N PRO A 374 -0.21 19.69 13.99
CA PRO A 374 1.23 19.85 14.23
C PRO A 374 1.71 18.90 15.33
N ILE A 375 2.78 18.16 15.08
CA ILE A 375 3.43 17.28 16.08
C ILE A 375 4.78 17.86 16.50
N GLY A 376 5.46 18.57 15.60
CA GLY A 376 6.76 19.18 15.88
C GLY A 376 7.93 18.18 15.85
N ALA A 377 7.69 16.94 15.42
CA ALA A 377 8.68 15.88 15.21
C ALA A 377 8.34 15.11 13.92
N ARG A 378 9.33 14.42 13.34
CA ARG A 378 9.10 13.61 12.13
C ARG A 378 8.10 12.50 12.46
N VAL A 379 6.93 12.46 11.82
CA VAL A 379 5.91 11.45 12.13
C VAL A 379 6.13 10.20 11.29
N ARG A 380 6.33 9.05 11.94
CA ARG A 380 6.59 7.75 11.30
C ARG A 380 5.34 6.90 11.11
N ASP A 381 4.53 6.77 12.14
CA ASP A 381 3.33 5.94 12.07
C ASP A 381 2.19 6.63 12.83
N VAL A 382 0.96 6.41 12.36
CA VAL A 382 -0.26 6.91 12.98
C VAL A 382 -1.28 5.78 12.98
N ARG A 383 -1.75 5.40 14.16
CA ARG A 383 -2.72 4.32 14.36
C ARG A 383 -3.86 4.78 15.25
N GLN A 384 -5.06 4.29 14.98
CA GLN A 384 -6.13 4.38 15.95
C GLN A 384 -5.94 3.29 17.02
N GLY A 385 -5.94 3.68 18.29
CA GLY A 385 -5.93 2.72 19.39
C GLY A 385 -7.33 2.26 19.82
N PRO A 386 -7.42 1.26 20.70
CA PRO A 386 -8.69 0.67 21.13
C PRO A 386 -9.60 1.66 21.86
N SER A 387 -9.03 2.71 22.46
CA SER A 387 -9.79 3.80 23.10
C SER A 387 -10.41 4.81 22.12
N GLY A 388 -10.10 4.70 20.82
CA GLY A 388 -10.47 5.69 19.81
C GLY A 388 -9.61 6.95 19.81
N ASP A 389 -8.55 7.03 20.62
CA ASP A 389 -7.49 8.04 20.46
C ASP A 389 -6.51 7.62 19.35
N LEU A 390 -5.78 8.58 18.79
CA LEU A 390 -4.70 8.30 17.85
C LEU A 390 -3.38 8.11 18.60
N TYR A 391 -2.53 7.22 18.09
CA TYR A 391 -1.21 6.90 18.62
C TYR A 391 -0.18 7.08 17.52
N VAL A 392 0.92 7.74 17.87
CA VAL A 392 1.86 8.30 16.90
C VAL A 392 3.28 7.92 17.27
N LEU A 393 4.05 7.44 16.30
CA LEU A 393 5.49 7.22 16.45
C LEU A 393 6.26 8.36 15.79
N THR A 394 7.35 8.80 16.42
CA THR A 394 8.25 9.80 15.83
C THR A 394 9.56 9.17 15.33
N ASP A 395 9.98 9.48 14.10
CA ASP A 395 11.20 8.97 13.46
C ASP A 395 12.45 9.74 13.91
N GLU A 396 12.86 9.55 15.17
CA GLU A 396 14.00 10.22 15.79
C GLU A 396 14.90 9.19 16.51
N SER A 397 16.16 9.56 16.79
CA SER A 397 17.07 8.72 17.59
C SER A 397 16.60 8.55 19.04
N SER A 398 15.90 9.55 19.58
CA SER A 398 15.13 9.49 20.82
C SER A 398 13.64 9.73 20.51
N GLY A 399 13.10 8.82 19.71
CA GLY A 399 11.70 8.78 19.30
C GLY A 399 10.74 8.48 20.45
N LYS A 400 9.46 8.76 20.20
CA LYS A 400 8.40 8.68 21.19
C LYS A 400 7.19 7.94 20.64
N LEU A 401 6.45 7.30 21.55
CA LEU A 401 5.05 7.00 21.38
C LEU A 401 4.25 8.15 21.96
N LEU A 402 3.49 8.86 21.13
CA LEU A 402 2.59 9.92 21.53
C LEU A 402 1.14 9.45 21.45
N ARG A 403 0.29 9.99 22.31
CA ARG A 403 -1.16 9.90 22.19
C ARG A 403 -1.70 11.25 21.75
N VAL A 404 -2.53 11.25 20.72
CA VAL A 404 -3.28 12.42 20.24
C VAL A 404 -4.75 12.20 20.54
N ARG A 405 -5.30 13.06 21.40
CA ARG A 405 -6.69 13.01 21.88
C ARG A 405 -7.42 14.27 21.42
N SER A 406 -8.67 14.13 20.98
CA SER A 406 -9.50 15.32 20.75
C SER A 406 -9.91 15.97 22.08
N THR A 407 -9.74 17.30 22.16
CA THR A 407 -10.20 18.15 23.28
C THR A 407 -11.47 18.91 22.93
N ALA A 408 -12.02 18.70 21.73
CA ALA A 408 -13.32 19.26 21.39
C ALA A 408 -14.33 18.77 22.43
N SER A 409 -14.97 19.70 23.14
CA SER A 409 -16.12 19.36 23.95
C SER A 409 -17.12 18.65 23.03
N ALA A 410 -17.77 17.61 23.53
CA ALA A 410 -18.92 17.04 22.84
C ALA A 410 -19.95 18.16 22.77
N ALA A 411 -19.94 18.93 21.68
CA ALA A 411 -20.95 19.95 21.43
C ALA A 411 -22.29 19.23 21.53
N GLN A 412 -23.12 19.71 22.45
CA GLN A 412 -24.44 19.17 22.75
C GLN A 412 -25.19 18.96 21.43
N ARG A 413 -25.79 17.77 21.30
CA ARG A 413 -26.60 17.38 20.14
C ARG A 413 -27.74 18.36 19.89
#